data_AF-A0A2N2D5W9-F1
#
_entry.id   AF-A0A2N2D5W9-F1
#
_cell.length_a   1.000
_cell.length_b   1.000
_cell.length_c   1.000
_cell.angle_alpha   90.00
_cell.angle_beta   90.00
_cell.angle_gamma   90.00
#
_symmetry.space_group_name_H-M   'P 1'
#
loop_
_entity.id
_entity.type
_entity.pdbx_description
1 polymer ?
#
loop_
_entity_poly.entity_id
_entity_poly.type
_entity_poly.pdbx_seq_one_letter_code
_entity_poly.pdbx_strand_id
1 'polypeptide(L)'
;MIRKIITILIMTALLLAPYGGIAVATQENWQYFKELPVDSQGFALISLDTEVMQNCLESFADIRVTDGQGREIASQLIQPGREEVVQSVSILNAINYEQYTSVMIDMGANPRPHNKLDLKIAMDKTEDYLREVEILASNDASNWRQLGSGKIFAYQKEQFNQISYPTSTMRYLQVNIKKKPGESDLRVTSAQLKFLSSNVYAGNLLAAPIISNRSDKTTTKIVIDLGVPNFMITDLQIQTSDGNFNRAINIGSSDQDSITGQESQRVYDRIIAYDWNNYLLNKDRVTVDQFCRRYLIISILNEDSPPLDIQAIHVYGAAPAFLADLAAPSILWYCNPLAGMPSYDLKQFASLITKSDLKAVKAGGQQINPDYKAPVVPWTERNKWLLDAAIVLAAGGFVLIIQRKFKQLSSRKDV
;
A
#
# COMPACT_ATOMS: atom_id res chain seq x y z
N MET A 1 -21.64 -30.59 -57.94
CA MET A 1 -22.78 -31.10 -57.14
C MET A 1 -22.23 -32.04 -56.08
N ILE A 2 -22.47 -31.72 -54.80
CA ILE A 2 -22.44 -32.56 -53.57
C ILE A 2 -22.07 -31.61 -52.42
N ARG A 3 -23.03 -31.41 -51.50
CA ARG A 3 -22.96 -30.70 -50.20
C ARG A 3 -22.74 -29.18 -50.30
N LYS A 4 -23.73 -28.30 -50.45
CA LYS A 4 -25.02 -28.14 -49.73
C LYS A 4 -24.90 -28.28 -48.20
N ILE A 5 -24.95 -27.11 -47.56
CA ILE A 5 -25.67 -26.80 -46.31
C ILE A 5 -24.93 -27.30 -45.04
N ILE A 6 -24.92 -26.46 -43.99
CA ILE A 6 -24.28 -26.67 -42.67
C ILE A 6 -22.79 -26.29 -42.59
N THR A 7 -22.44 -25.04 -42.92
CA THR A 7 -21.39 -24.30 -42.15
C THR A 7 -21.51 -22.79 -42.37
N ILE A 8 -22.74 -22.33 -42.56
CA ILE A 8 -23.15 -20.97 -42.20
C ILE A 8 -23.46 -21.05 -40.69
N LEU A 9 -23.23 -19.97 -39.94
CA LEU A 9 -23.78 -19.65 -38.61
C LEU A 9 -22.93 -19.83 -37.32
N ILE A 10 -21.62 -20.09 -37.35
CA ILE A 10 -20.82 -20.08 -36.09
C ILE A 10 -19.74 -18.98 -36.03
N MET A 11 -19.31 -18.39 -37.15
CA MET A 11 -18.23 -17.38 -37.14
C MET A 11 -18.69 -15.92 -37.33
N THR A 12 -19.99 -15.67 -37.54
CA THR A 12 -20.51 -14.30 -37.81
C THR A 12 -21.47 -13.80 -36.73
N ALA A 13 -21.44 -14.45 -35.55
CA ALA A 13 -21.97 -13.91 -34.31
C ALA A 13 -20.83 -13.42 -33.41
N LEU A 14 -19.86 -12.69 -34.00
CA LEU A 14 -19.21 -11.61 -33.27
C LEU A 14 -20.29 -10.53 -33.13
N LEU A 15 -21.18 -10.77 -32.18
CA LEU A 15 -22.16 -9.83 -31.69
C LEU A 15 -21.38 -8.59 -31.29
N LEU A 16 -21.52 -7.55 -32.11
CA LEU A 16 -21.53 -6.16 -31.69
C LEU A 16 -22.24 -6.08 -30.35
N ALA A 17 -21.45 -6.02 -29.29
CA ALA A 17 -21.93 -5.58 -27.99
C ALA A 17 -21.38 -4.18 -27.77
N PRO A 18 -22.10 -3.12 -28.17
CA PRO A 18 -21.95 -1.85 -27.49
C PRO A 18 -22.62 -2.02 -26.12
N TYR A 19 -21.89 -2.54 -25.12
CA TYR A 19 -22.26 -2.29 -23.72
C TYR A 19 -21.81 -0.87 -23.34
N GLY A 20 -22.31 0.11 -24.09
CA GLY A 20 -22.42 1.50 -23.66
C GLY A 20 -23.87 1.74 -23.25
N GLY A 21 -24.39 0.88 -22.38
CA GLY A 21 -25.67 1.11 -21.73
C GLY A 21 -25.45 2.12 -20.61
N ILE A 22 -26.31 3.14 -20.54
CA ILE A 22 -26.47 4.00 -19.38
C ILE A 22 -26.72 3.08 -18.20
N ALA A 23 -25.67 2.75 -17.45
CA ALA A 23 -25.80 1.98 -16.23
C ALA A 23 -26.41 2.92 -15.20
N VAL A 24 -27.74 3.00 -15.18
CA VAL A 24 -28.41 3.17 -13.90
C VAL A 24 -27.93 1.97 -13.11
N ALA A 25 -27.07 2.18 -12.11
CA ALA A 25 -26.69 1.12 -11.19
C ALA A 25 -27.98 0.41 -10.75
N THR A 26 -28.18 -0.83 -11.18
CA THR A 26 -29.37 -1.57 -10.78
C THR A 26 -29.23 -1.87 -9.30
N GLN A 27 -29.89 -1.04 -8.48
CA GLN A 27 -29.78 -1.04 -7.02
C GLN A 27 -30.02 -2.44 -6.44
N GLU A 28 -30.83 -3.28 -7.10
CA GLU A 28 -31.07 -4.69 -6.75
C GLU A 28 -29.79 -5.53 -6.59
N ASN A 29 -28.65 -5.16 -7.18
CA ASN A 29 -27.39 -5.92 -7.04
C ASN A 29 -26.55 -5.49 -5.82
N TRP A 30 -27.00 -4.47 -5.08
CA TRP A 30 -26.28 -3.86 -3.96
C TRP A 30 -26.95 -4.29 -2.66
N GLN A 31 -26.22 -5.02 -1.82
CA GLN A 31 -26.80 -5.61 -0.61
C GLN A 31 -27.07 -4.58 0.49
N TYR A 32 -26.19 -3.59 0.61
CA TYR A 32 -26.27 -2.60 1.67
C TYR A 32 -26.27 -1.18 1.13
N PHE A 33 -26.92 -0.30 1.88
CA PHE A 33 -26.86 1.13 1.66
C PHE A 33 -26.77 1.91 2.98
N LYS A 34 -26.28 3.15 2.89
CA LYS A 34 -26.25 4.13 3.96
C LYS A 34 -26.69 5.48 3.42
N GLU A 35 -27.59 6.16 4.11
CA GLU A 35 -27.98 7.53 3.78
C GLU A 35 -26.85 8.52 4.11
N LEU A 36 -26.62 9.50 3.25
CA LEU A 36 -25.75 10.64 3.54
C LEU A 36 -26.57 11.81 4.12
N PRO A 37 -26.00 12.59 5.05
CA PRO A 37 -26.65 13.76 5.63
C PRO A 37 -27.24 14.72 4.60
N VAL A 38 -28.45 15.24 4.84
CA VAL A 38 -29.15 16.16 3.91
C VAL A 38 -28.38 17.48 3.69
N ASP A 39 -27.48 17.84 4.59
CA ASP A 39 -26.64 19.04 4.51
C ASP A 39 -25.30 18.79 3.77
N SER A 40 -25.13 17.63 3.12
CA SER A 40 -23.97 17.33 2.28
C SER A 40 -24.30 17.62 0.80
N GLN A 41 -24.08 18.86 0.36
CA GLN A 41 -24.15 19.27 -1.04
C GLN A 41 -22.80 19.82 -1.51
N GLY A 42 -22.44 19.54 -2.76
CA GLY A 42 -21.15 19.93 -3.34
C GLY A 42 -20.05 18.91 -3.09
N PHE A 43 -18.82 19.27 -3.47
CA PHE A 43 -17.65 18.42 -3.22
C PHE A 43 -17.45 18.12 -1.74
N ALA A 44 -17.39 16.83 -1.41
CA ALA A 44 -17.19 16.34 -0.06
C ALA A 44 -16.37 15.05 -0.03
N LEU A 45 -15.82 14.72 1.15
CA LEU A 45 -15.13 13.46 1.42
C LEU A 45 -16.02 12.55 2.25
N ILE A 46 -16.58 11.52 1.63
CA ILE A 46 -17.36 10.48 2.31
C ILE A 46 -16.38 9.57 3.06
N SER A 47 -16.48 9.53 4.38
CA SER A 47 -15.68 8.64 5.22
C SER A 47 -16.23 7.22 5.13
N LEU A 48 -15.36 6.25 4.86
CA LEU A 48 -15.73 4.84 4.92
C LEU A 48 -15.52 4.32 6.34
N ASP A 49 -16.61 3.92 6.99
CA ASP A 49 -16.58 3.35 8.34
C ASP A 49 -16.36 1.83 8.32
N THR A 50 -16.21 1.25 9.50
CA THR A 50 -15.95 -0.19 9.66
C THR A 50 -17.02 -1.09 9.05
N GLU A 51 -18.28 -0.65 8.96
CA GLU A 51 -19.36 -1.43 8.34
C GLU A 51 -19.15 -1.52 6.82
N VAL A 52 -18.78 -0.41 6.18
CA VAL A 52 -18.41 -0.41 4.75
C VAL A 52 -17.14 -1.22 4.53
N MET A 53 -16.08 -0.95 5.30
CA MET A 53 -14.77 -1.60 5.15
C MET A 53 -14.85 -3.13 5.29
N GLN A 54 -15.73 -3.63 6.17
CA GLN A 54 -15.95 -5.06 6.39
C GLN A 54 -16.66 -5.77 5.22
N ASN A 55 -17.44 -5.04 4.42
CA ASN A 55 -18.32 -5.64 3.41
C ASN A 55 -17.96 -5.25 1.97
N CYS A 56 -17.04 -4.32 1.76
CA CYS A 56 -16.55 -3.96 0.43
C CYS A 56 -15.42 -4.89 -0.06
N LEU A 57 -15.26 -4.96 -1.38
CA LEU A 57 -14.14 -5.61 -2.04
C LEU A 57 -12.83 -4.86 -1.75
N GLU A 58 -11.70 -5.57 -1.80
CA GLU A 58 -10.35 -4.98 -1.67
C GLU A 58 -10.08 -3.88 -2.72
N SER A 59 -10.75 -3.96 -3.88
CA SER A 59 -10.64 -2.98 -4.96
C SER A 59 -11.49 -1.73 -4.75
N PHE A 60 -12.41 -1.73 -3.77
CA PHE A 60 -13.45 -0.72 -3.59
C PHE A 60 -14.36 -0.51 -4.82
N ALA A 61 -14.33 -1.45 -5.77
CA ALA A 61 -15.12 -1.40 -7.00
C ALA A 61 -16.62 -1.53 -6.75
N ASP A 62 -16.99 -2.11 -5.62
CA ASP A 62 -18.35 -2.30 -5.15
C ASP A 62 -18.76 -1.22 -4.16
N ILE A 63 -18.43 0.04 -4.46
CA ILE A 63 -18.97 1.22 -3.79
C ILE A 63 -19.53 2.18 -4.84
N ARG A 64 -20.75 2.68 -4.64
CA ARG A 64 -21.38 3.71 -5.48
C ARG A 64 -22.08 4.75 -4.65
N VAL A 65 -22.18 5.95 -5.21
CA VAL A 65 -22.97 7.05 -4.64
C VAL A 65 -24.08 7.37 -5.62
N THR A 66 -25.30 7.53 -5.14
CA THR A 66 -26.43 8.01 -5.95
C THR A 66 -27.09 9.20 -5.30
N ASP A 67 -27.79 10.02 -6.08
CA ASP A 67 -28.73 11.00 -5.53
C ASP A 67 -30.06 10.34 -5.11
N GLY A 68 -30.98 11.14 -4.58
CA GLY A 68 -32.33 10.70 -4.18
C GLY A 68 -33.23 10.20 -5.31
N GLN A 69 -32.84 10.37 -6.58
CA GLN A 69 -33.54 9.81 -7.73
C GLN A 69 -32.91 8.51 -8.22
N GLY A 70 -31.86 8.03 -7.53
CA GLY A 70 -31.09 6.85 -7.92
C GLY A 70 -30.11 7.10 -9.07
N ARG A 71 -29.85 8.37 -9.43
CA ARG A 71 -28.85 8.70 -10.46
C ARG A 71 -27.47 8.62 -9.84
N GLU A 72 -26.54 7.96 -10.52
CA GLU A 72 -25.18 7.78 -10.05
C GLU A 72 -24.41 9.10 -10.00
N ILE A 73 -23.73 9.35 -8.88
CA ILE A 73 -22.85 10.49 -8.65
C ILE A 73 -21.41 10.02 -8.84
N ALA A 74 -20.68 10.73 -9.70
CA ALA A 74 -19.26 10.46 -9.93
C ALA A 74 -18.47 10.56 -8.61
N SER A 75 -17.71 9.52 -8.31
CA SER A 75 -16.94 9.44 -7.06
C SER A 75 -15.56 8.85 -7.28
N GLN A 76 -14.59 9.30 -6.49
CA GLN A 76 -13.19 8.92 -6.63
C GLN A 76 -12.64 8.48 -5.28
N LEU A 77 -12.06 7.28 -5.22
CA LEU A 77 -11.32 6.81 -4.06
C LEU A 77 -10.12 7.74 -3.80
N ILE A 78 -10.07 8.28 -2.60
CA ILE A 78 -8.95 9.04 -2.04
C ILE A 78 -8.26 8.12 -1.04
N GLN A 79 -7.09 7.65 -1.44
CA GLN A 79 -6.28 6.79 -0.59
C GLN A 79 -5.67 7.62 0.55
N PRO A 80 -5.71 7.14 1.80
CA PRO A 80 -4.89 7.70 2.85
C PRO A 80 -3.44 7.46 2.48
N GLY A 81 -2.58 8.42 2.76
CA GLY A 81 -1.18 8.26 2.41
C GLY A 81 -0.47 9.58 2.30
N ARG A 82 0.84 9.46 2.37
CA ARG A 82 1.77 10.56 2.24
C ARG A 82 1.79 11.01 0.79
N GLU A 83 1.09 12.11 0.47
CA GLU A 83 1.33 12.79 -0.81
C GLU A 83 2.73 13.40 -0.76
N GLU A 84 3.70 12.62 -1.22
CA GLU A 84 5.11 12.99 -1.26
C GLU A 84 5.45 13.51 -2.65
N VAL A 85 5.63 14.82 -2.75
CA VAL A 85 6.10 15.45 -3.99
C VAL A 85 7.62 15.38 -4.02
N VAL A 86 8.16 14.58 -4.94
CA VAL A 86 9.60 14.49 -5.18
C VAL A 86 10.05 15.65 -6.08
N GLN A 87 11.11 16.32 -5.68
CA GLN A 87 11.72 17.45 -6.36
C GLN A 87 13.17 17.13 -6.67
N SER A 88 13.51 17.12 -7.96
CA SER A 88 14.89 17.08 -8.41
C SER A 88 15.56 18.43 -8.14
N VAL A 89 16.79 18.38 -7.65
CA VAL A 89 17.58 19.56 -7.29
C VAL A 89 18.99 19.46 -7.88
N SER A 90 19.68 20.59 -7.95
CA SER A 90 21.08 20.62 -8.39
C SER A 90 22.01 20.72 -7.19
N ILE A 91 23.05 19.89 -7.18
CA ILE A 91 24.19 20.06 -6.28
C ILE A 91 25.13 21.07 -6.93
N LEU A 92 25.31 22.24 -6.31
CA LEU A 92 26.22 23.27 -6.80
C LEU A 92 27.67 22.95 -6.46
N ASN A 93 27.90 22.44 -5.25
CA ASN A 93 29.22 22.02 -4.79
C ASN A 93 29.12 20.91 -3.73
N ALA A 94 30.20 20.16 -3.60
CA ALA A 94 30.45 19.22 -2.51
C ALA A 94 31.93 19.37 -2.14
N ILE A 95 32.21 20.03 -1.01
CA ILE A 95 33.56 20.39 -0.57
C ILE A 95 33.87 19.62 0.71
N ASN A 96 35.02 18.95 0.73
CA ASN A 96 35.51 18.23 1.90
C ASN A 96 36.39 19.16 2.74
N TYR A 97 36.01 19.37 4.00
CA TYR A 97 36.81 20.01 5.02
C TYR A 97 37.36 18.95 5.99
N GLU A 98 38.26 19.34 6.89
CA GLU A 98 38.83 18.41 7.88
C GLU A 98 37.77 17.79 8.81
N GLN A 99 36.73 18.53 9.17
CA GLN A 99 35.73 18.11 10.16
C GLN A 99 34.35 17.81 9.58
N TYR A 100 34.11 18.07 8.28
CA TYR A 100 32.84 17.81 7.62
C TYR A 100 32.94 17.88 6.10
N THR A 101 32.00 17.25 5.40
CA THR A 101 31.73 17.51 3.98
C THR A 101 30.55 18.47 3.87
N SER A 102 30.72 19.58 3.14
CA SER A 102 29.67 20.57 2.89
C SER A 102 29.11 20.40 1.49
N VAL A 103 27.80 20.18 1.38
CA VAL A 103 27.09 20.07 0.10
C VAL A 103 26.11 21.21 -0.03
N MET A 104 26.24 22.01 -1.09
CA MET A 104 25.29 23.08 -1.39
C MET A 104 24.31 22.62 -2.47
N ILE A 105 23.03 22.75 -2.18
CA ILE A 105 21.92 22.37 -3.04
C ILE A 105 21.17 23.63 -3.45
N ASP A 106 20.87 23.75 -4.75
CA ASP A 106 20.03 24.81 -5.34
C ASP A 106 18.73 24.23 -5.89
N MET A 107 17.62 24.85 -5.49
CA MET A 107 16.26 24.52 -5.93
C MET A 107 15.79 25.38 -7.12
N GLY A 108 16.60 26.35 -7.56
CA GLY A 108 16.27 27.29 -8.61
C GLY A 108 15.43 28.48 -8.12
N ALA A 109 15.02 29.34 -9.05
CA ALA A 109 14.43 30.65 -8.74
C ALA A 109 13.03 30.58 -8.08
N ASN A 110 12.33 29.46 -8.19
CA ASN A 110 10.98 29.26 -7.64
C ASN A 110 10.94 28.00 -6.77
N PRO A 111 11.58 28.01 -5.59
CA PRO A 111 11.59 26.86 -4.70
C PRO A 111 10.16 26.52 -4.27
N ARG A 112 9.76 25.26 -4.44
CA ARG A 112 8.50 24.76 -3.88
C ARG A 112 8.72 24.37 -2.42
N PRO A 113 7.66 24.29 -1.59
CA PRO A 113 7.78 23.80 -0.22
C PRO A 113 8.52 22.45 -0.18
N HIS A 114 9.36 22.24 0.82
CA HIS A 114 10.09 20.98 1.04
C HIS A 114 10.35 20.78 2.54
N ASN A 115 10.40 19.52 3.00
CA ASN A 115 10.58 19.17 4.41
C ASN A 115 11.35 17.86 4.63
N LYS A 116 11.88 17.29 3.56
CA LYS A 116 12.70 16.08 3.59
C LYS A 116 13.81 16.18 2.55
N LEU A 117 15.00 15.72 2.92
CA LEU A 117 16.16 15.58 2.06
C LEU A 117 16.54 14.10 2.00
N ASP A 118 16.77 13.59 0.80
CA ASP A 118 17.35 12.28 0.57
C ASP A 118 18.68 12.45 -0.18
N LEU A 119 19.74 11.82 0.33
CA LEU A 119 21.09 11.90 -0.24
C LEU A 119 21.53 10.54 -0.75
N LYS A 120 22.10 10.50 -1.95
CA LYS A 120 22.82 9.33 -2.42
C LYS A 120 24.31 9.50 -2.18
N ILE A 121 24.91 8.56 -1.45
CA ILE A 121 26.36 8.48 -1.25
C ILE A 121 26.93 7.41 -2.18
N ALA A 122 28.07 7.68 -2.80
CA ALA A 122 28.80 6.68 -3.57
C ALA A 122 29.22 5.51 -2.67
N MET A 123 28.90 4.28 -3.07
CA MET A 123 29.32 3.04 -2.39
C MET A 123 30.41 2.32 -3.20
N ASP A 124 31.29 3.10 -3.85
CA ASP A 124 32.42 2.56 -4.63
C ASP A 124 33.43 1.84 -3.73
N LYS A 125 33.42 2.12 -2.43
CA LYS A 125 34.05 1.31 -1.37
C LYS A 125 32.98 0.66 -0.50
N THR A 126 33.23 -0.58 -0.06
CA THR A 126 32.35 -1.37 0.83
C THR A 126 32.30 -0.84 2.27
N GLU A 127 32.44 0.46 2.48
CA GLU A 127 32.54 1.06 3.80
C GLU A 127 31.15 1.47 4.30
N ASP A 128 30.70 0.79 5.35
CA ASP A 128 29.60 1.24 6.19
C ASP A 128 29.98 2.60 6.81
N TYR A 129 28.99 3.48 6.98
CA TYR A 129 29.21 4.78 7.62
C TYR A 129 28.06 5.11 8.56
N LEU A 130 28.35 5.96 9.55
CA LEU A 130 27.36 6.73 10.30
C LEU A 130 27.90 8.16 10.38
N ARG A 131 27.09 9.14 10.00
CA ARG A 131 27.45 10.55 10.06
C ARG A 131 26.30 11.37 10.63
N GLU A 132 26.64 12.34 11.46
CA GLU A 132 25.70 13.40 11.84
C GLU A 132 25.62 14.42 10.71
N VAL A 133 24.42 14.93 10.47
CA VAL A 133 24.16 15.90 9.41
C VAL A 133 23.48 17.12 10.01
N GLU A 134 24.00 18.28 9.67
CA GLU A 134 23.40 19.57 9.95
C GLU A 134 22.90 20.20 8.64
N ILE A 135 21.67 20.72 8.65
CA ILE A 135 21.04 21.34 7.49
C ILE A 135 20.83 22.82 7.80
N LEU A 136 21.45 23.66 6.99
CA LEU A 136 21.28 25.09 6.96
C LEU A 136 20.47 25.48 5.72
N ALA A 137 19.68 26.54 5.81
CA ALA A 137 18.88 27.07 4.71
C ALA A 137 19.13 28.56 4.47
N SER A 138 19.01 28.99 3.22
CA SER A 138 19.22 30.37 2.80
C SER A 138 18.42 30.72 1.55
N ASN A 139 18.06 32.00 1.39
CA ASN A 139 17.50 32.53 0.14
C ASN A 139 18.56 33.12 -0.79
N ASP A 140 19.75 33.47 -0.28
CA ASP A 140 20.78 34.26 -0.96
C ASP A 140 22.17 33.60 -0.95
N ALA A 141 22.26 32.36 -0.44
CA ALA A 141 23.49 31.60 -0.23
C ALA A 141 24.56 32.29 0.64
N SER A 142 24.18 33.35 1.36
CA SER A 142 25.08 34.18 2.17
C SER A 142 24.64 34.23 3.63
N ASN A 143 23.33 34.39 3.87
CA ASN A 143 22.72 34.40 5.18
C ASN A 143 22.10 33.04 5.47
N TRP A 144 22.72 32.28 6.36
CA TRP A 144 22.34 30.91 6.67
C TRP A 144 21.63 30.81 8.01
N ARG A 145 20.58 29.98 8.08
CA ARG A 145 19.86 29.65 9.32
C ARG A 145 19.80 28.14 9.48
N GLN A 146 19.91 27.66 10.71
CA GLN A 146 19.70 26.25 11.01
C GLN A 146 18.25 25.86 10.69
N LEU A 147 18.10 24.86 9.82
CA LEU A 147 16.82 24.28 9.43
C LEU A 147 16.56 22.96 10.16
N GLY A 148 17.59 22.15 10.37
CA GLY A 148 17.45 20.88 11.09
C GLY A 148 18.75 20.11 11.22
N SER A 149 18.66 18.93 11.80
CA SER A 149 19.76 17.98 11.94
C SER A 149 19.26 16.55 11.87
N GLY A 150 20.13 15.62 11.51
CA GLY A 150 19.80 14.20 11.44
C GLY A 150 21.04 13.33 11.45
N LYS A 151 20.85 12.04 11.17
CA LYS A 151 21.94 11.09 10.96
C LYS A 151 21.72 10.36 9.65
N ILE A 152 22.81 10.04 8.98
CA ILE A 152 22.81 9.22 7.77
C ILE A 152 23.73 8.04 7.98
N PHE A 153 23.37 6.88 7.45
CA PHE A 153 24.20 5.69 7.60
C PHE A 153 24.05 4.72 6.45
N ALA A 154 25.06 3.87 6.30
CA ALA A 154 24.99 2.71 5.43
C ALA A 154 25.46 1.46 6.16
N TYR A 155 24.81 0.35 5.86
CA TYR A 155 25.14 -0.98 6.36
C TYR A 155 24.92 -2.02 5.26
N GLN A 156 25.91 -2.87 4.99
CA GLN A 156 25.81 -3.93 3.97
C GLN A 156 25.30 -3.43 2.60
N LYS A 157 25.76 -2.25 2.17
CA LYS A 157 25.36 -1.54 0.92
C LYS A 157 23.96 -0.92 0.93
N GLU A 158 23.14 -1.12 1.95
CA GLU A 158 21.91 -0.37 2.14
C GLU A 158 22.22 1.00 2.72
N GLN A 159 21.54 2.05 2.25
CA GLN A 159 21.74 3.44 2.69
C GLN A 159 20.46 3.99 3.29
N PHE A 160 20.59 4.68 4.42
CA PHE A 160 19.51 5.32 5.15
C PHE A 160 19.89 6.79 5.35
N ASN A 161 19.63 7.59 4.32
CA ASN A 161 20.14 8.96 4.23
C ASN A 161 19.04 10.02 4.14
N GLN A 162 17.82 9.64 4.51
CA GLN A 162 16.69 10.55 4.53
C GLN A 162 16.66 11.33 5.84
N ILE A 163 16.64 12.65 5.74
CA ILE A 163 16.57 13.57 6.89
C ILE A 163 15.29 14.40 6.76
N SER A 164 14.50 14.45 7.83
CA SER A 164 13.28 15.27 7.91
C SER A 164 13.55 16.55 8.71
N TYR A 165 12.89 17.65 8.33
CA TYR A 165 13.04 18.97 8.96
C TYR A 165 11.75 19.80 8.75
N PRO A 166 11.56 20.95 9.41
CA PRO A 166 10.37 21.79 9.22
C PRO A 166 10.21 22.25 7.77
N THR A 167 8.96 22.43 7.32
CA THR A 167 8.67 22.92 5.98
C THR A 167 9.35 24.26 5.71
N SER A 168 10.11 24.31 4.61
CA SER A 168 10.81 25.49 4.13
C SER A 168 10.49 25.75 2.66
N THR A 169 10.62 26.99 2.24
CA THR A 169 10.58 27.45 0.85
C THR A 169 11.87 28.18 0.48
N MET A 170 12.93 28.07 1.30
CA MET A 170 14.20 28.73 1.02
C MET A 170 14.91 28.06 -0.16
N ARG A 171 15.54 28.84 -1.04
CA ARG A 171 16.13 28.35 -2.30
C ARG A 171 17.34 27.45 -2.15
N TYR A 172 18.18 27.69 -1.13
CA TYR A 172 19.44 26.99 -0.94
C TYR A 172 19.42 26.18 0.34
N LEU A 173 19.96 24.97 0.27
CA LEU A 173 20.37 24.21 1.45
C LEU A 173 21.87 24.01 1.46
N GLN A 174 22.47 24.15 2.63
CA GLN A 174 23.83 23.71 2.89
C GLN A 174 23.76 22.55 3.89
N VAL A 175 24.28 21.41 3.46
CA VAL A 175 24.24 20.15 4.19
C VAL A 175 25.65 19.83 4.65
N ASN A 176 25.88 19.92 5.95
CA ASN A 176 27.17 19.64 6.57
C ASN A 176 27.15 18.23 7.17
N ILE A 177 27.81 17.29 6.50
CA ILE A 177 27.99 15.91 6.95
C ILE A 177 29.23 15.88 7.84
N LYS A 178 29.06 15.81 9.16
CA LYS A 178 30.15 15.85 10.15
C LYS A 178 31.05 14.63 10.01
N LYS A 179 32.35 14.84 10.16
CA LYS A 179 33.41 13.84 10.03
C LYS A 179 34.27 13.84 11.29
N LYS A 180 34.46 12.67 11.90
CA LYS A 180 35.36 12.46 13.03
C LYS A 180 36.78 12.11 12.55
N PRO A 181 37.83 12.30 13.37
CA PRO A 181 39.17 11.86 13.03
C PRO A 181 39.21 10.36 12.66
N GLY A 182 39.84 10.04 11.53
CA GLY A 182 39.94 8.67 11.01
C GLY A 182 38.81 8.23 10.08
N GLU A 183 37.75 9.02 9.93
CA GLU A 183 36.67 8.75 8.99
C GLU A 183 37.00 9.22 7.57
N SER A 184 36.60 8.43 6.57
CA SER A 184 36.70 8.80 5.15
C SER A 184 35.64 9.83 4.75
N ASP A 185 35.98 10.65 3.75
CA ASP A 185 35.06 11.61 3.13
C ASP A 185 33.93 10.85 2.42
N LEU A 186 32.68 11.31 2.60
CA LEU A 186 31.53 10.77 1.88
C LEU A 186 31.27 11.55 0.61
N ARG A 187 31.31 10.87 -0.54
CA ARG A 187 31.02 11.48 -1.84
C ARG A 187 29.52 11.44 -2.12
N VAL A 188 28.86 12.59 -2.01
CA VAL A 188 27.45 12.76 -2.39
C VAL A 188 27.33 12.78 -3.92
N THR A 189 26.54 11.87 -4.48
CA THR A 189 26.33 11.71 -5.93
C THR A 189 25.03 12.34 -6.41
N SER A 190 24.00 12.35 -5.57
CA SER A 190 22.75 13.03 -5.86
C SER A 190 22.03 13.45 -4.57
N ALA A 191 21.12 14.41 -4.72
CA ALA A 191 20.20 14.82 -3.69
C ALA A 191 18.80 14.92 -4.29
N GLN A 192 17.79 14.59 -3.48
CA GLN A 192 16.39 14.82 -3.79
C GLN A 192 15.73 15.52 -2.62
N LEU A 193 14.88 16.49 -2.91
CA LEU A 193 14.01 17.07 -1.90
C LEU A 193 12.63 16.45 -2.03
N LYS A 194 11.98 16.27 -0.90
CA LYS A 194 10.63 15.75 -0.81
C LYS A 194 9.79 16.73 -0.02
N PHE A 195 8.54 16.89 -0.44
CA PHE A 195 7.53 17.59 0.34
C PHE A 195 6.46 16.63 0.73
N LEU A 196 6.41 16.34 2.03
CA LEU A 196 5.28 15.68 2.64
C LEU A 196 4.27 16.74 3.06
N SER A 197 3.16 16.86 2.33
CA SER A 197 2.07 17.74 2.76
C SER A 197 1.50 17.24 4.09
N SER A 198 1.56 18.05 5.15
CA SER A 198 0.99 17.72 6.46
C SER A 198 -0.52 17.47 6.44
N ASN A 199 -1.18 17.83 5.33
CA ASN A 199 -2.63 17.95 5.24
C ASN A 199 -3.29 16.74 4.58
N VAL A 200 -2.55 15.66 4.31
CA VAL A 200 -3.10 14.43 3.73
C VAL A 200 -2.61 13.23 4.54
N TYR A 201 -3.46 12.80 5.48
CA TYR A 201 -3.47 11.50 6.17
C TYR A 201 -2.10 10.93 6.57
N ALA A 202 -1.50 11.46 7.65
CA ALA A 202 -0.63 10.65 8.49
C ALA A 202 -1.54 9.66 9.23
N GLY A 203 -1.41 8.34 8.96
CA GLY A 203 -2.28 7.32 9.56
C GLY A 203 -2.45 7.50 11.07
N ASN A 204 -3.67 7.30 11.56
CA ASN A 204 -3.95 7.37 12.98
C ASN A 204 -3.50 6.08 13.67
N LEU A 205 -3.17 6.15 14.95
CA LEU A 205 -2.95 4.95 15.75
C LEU A 205 -4.24 4.12 15.78
N LEU A 206 -4.17 2.88 15.30
CA LEU A 206 -5.28 1.95 15.28
C LEU A 206 -5.29 1.09 16.54
N ALA A 207 -6.49 0.77 17.04
CA ALA A 207 -6.68 -0.25 18.06
C ALA A 207 -6.53 -1.64 17.43
N ALA A 208 -5.30 -2.13 17.37
CA ALA A 208 -4.96 -3.36 16.68
C ALA A 208 -4.22 -4.33 17.62
N PRO A 209 -4.94 -5.23 18.33
CA PRO A 209 -4.33 -6.12 19.31
C PRO A 209 -3.45 -7.19 18.66
N ILE A 210 -2.36 -7.55 19.34
CA ILE A 210 -1.58 -8.76 19.04
C ILE A 210 -2.38 -9.97 19.51
N ILE A 211 -2.79 -10.83 18.58
CA ILE A 211 -3.58 -12.04 18.88
C ILE A 211 -2.71 -13.31 18.93
N SER A 212 -1.51 -13.26 18.37
CA SER A 212 -0.52 -14.34 18.44
C SER A 212 0.88 -13.76 18.38
N ASN A 213 1.77 -14.26 19.24
CA ASN A 213 3.20 -14.00 19.19
C ASN A 213 3.92 -15.31 19.47
N ARG A 214 4.60 -15.86 18.45
CA ARG A 214 5.29 -17.14 18.53
C ARG A 214 6.69 -17.00 17.95
N SER A 215 7.68 -17.42 18.71
CA SER A 215 9.05 -17.48 18.24
C SER A 215 9.48 -18.93 18.07
N ASP A 216 10.08 -19.25 16.94
CA ASP A 216 10.86 -20.46 16.75
C ASP A 216 12.37 -20.14 16.86
N LYS A 217 13.22 -21.07 16.45
CA LYS A 217 14.69 -20.91 16.56
C LYS A 217 15.24 -19.76 15.72
N THR A 218 14.61 -19.41 14.60
CA THR A 218 15.17 -18.45 13.64
C THR A 218 14.24 -17.28 13.33
N THR A 219 12.97 -17.34 13.75
CA THR A 219 11.95 -16.35 13.38
C THR A 219 10.97 -16.11 14.52
N THR A 220 10.63 -14.85 14.76
CA THR A 220 9.49 -14.43 15.57
C THR A 220 8.33 -14.05 14.64
N LYS A 221 7.20 -14.75 14.76
CA LYS A 221 5.97 -14.49 14.01
C LYS A 221 4.90 -13.90 14.92
N ILE A 222 4.33 -12.77 14.50
CA ILE A 222 3.33 -12.02 15.23
C ILE A 222 2.11 -11.81 14.33
N VAL A 223 0.92 -12.04 14.86
CA VAL A 223 -0.36 -11.78 14.19
C VAL A 223 -1.08 -10.66 14.91
N ILE A 224 -1.47 -9.64 14.17
CA ILE A 224 -2.23 -8.48 14.66
C ILE A 224 -3.60 -8.46 13.98
N ASP A 225 -4.67 -8.27 14.75
CA ASP A 225 -6.03 -8.09 14.23
C ASP A 225 -6.33 -6.59 14.04
N LEU A 226 -6.63 -6.16 12.81
CA LEU A 226 -7.06 -4.80 12.51
C LEU A 226 -8.55 -4.57 12.81
N GLY A 227 -9.28 -5.61 13.19
CA GLY A 227 -10.72 -5.61 13.44
C GLY A 227 -11.54 -5.79 12.15
N VAL A 228 -11.23 -5.02 11.11
CA VAL A 228 -11.85 -5.11 9.77
C VAL A 228 -10.77 -5.00 8.67
N PRO A 229 -11.01 -5.55 7.47
CA PRO A 229 -10.07 -5.42 6.34
C PRO A 229 -10.07 -4.02 5.73
N ASN A 230 -9.24 -3.85 4.70
CA ASN A 230 -9.22 -2.70 3.78
C ASN A 230 -8.66 -1.39 4.37
N PHE A 231 -8.12 -1.41 5.59
CA PHE A 231 -7.36 -0.26 6.11
C PHE A 231 -6.07 -0.05 5.31
N MET A 232 -5.78 1.21 4.96
CA MET A 232 -4.45 1.58 4.47
C MET A 232 -3.50 1.69 5.65
N ILE A 233 -2.62 0.72 5.80
CA ILE A 233 -1.58 0.74 6.83
C ILE A 233 -0.40 1.56 6.30
N THR A 234 -0.09 2.63 7.02
CA THR A 234 0.99 3.57 6.67
C THR A 234 2.30 3.16 7.31
N ASP A 235 2.30 2.90 8.62
CA ASP A 235 3.49 2.58 9.38
C ASP A 235 3.20 1.52 10.46
N LEU A 236 4.23 0.73 10.79
CA LEU A 236 4.30 -0.06 12.00
C LEU A 236 5.46 0.46 12.85
N GLN A 237 5.25 0.61 14.16
CA GLN A 237 6.33 0.90 15.11
C GLN A 237 6.44 -0.23 16.13
N ILE A 238 7.63 -0.82 16.21
CA ILE A 238 7.92 -2.00 17.03
C ILE A 238 8.76 -1.57 18.23
N GLN A 239 8.14 -1.56 19.41
CA GLN A 239 8.81 -1.19 20.64
C GLN A 239 9.43 -2.41 21.31
N THR A 240 10.71 -2.30 21.64
CA THR A 240 11.49 -3.34 22.32
C THR A 240 12.46 -2.70 23.30
N SER A 241 12.80 -3.44 24.37
CA SER A 241 13.84 -3.05 25.34
C SER A 241 15.25 -3.40 24.88
N ASP A 242 15.38 -4.27 23.87
CA ASP A 242 16.67 -4.75 23.39
C ASP A 242 17.44 -3.65 22.68
N GLY A 243 18.76 -3.67 22.85
CA GLY A 243 19.70 -2.82 22.11
C GLY A 243 20.61 -3.68 21.22
N ASN A 244 21.37 -3.02 20.35
CA ASN A 244 22.42 -3.64 19.54
C ASN A 244 21.95 -4.81 18.66
N PHE A 245 20.85 -4.62 17.94
CA PHE A 245 20.32 -5.56 16.97
C PHE A 245 20.13 -4.95 15.59
N ASN A 246 20.05 -5.84 14.60
CA ASN A 246 19.64 -5.51 13.25
C ASN A 246 18.88 -6.72 12.70
N ARG A 247 17.56 -6.60 12.55
CA ARG A 247 16.68 -7.71 12.16
C ARG A 247 15.97 -7.37 10.86
N ALA A 248 15.98 -8.31 9.93
CA ALA A 248 15.09 -8.24 8.77
C ALA A 248 13.66 -8.53 9.21
N ILE A 249 12.71 -7.81 8.62
CA ILE A 249 11.27 -7.94 8.91
C ILE A 249 10.49 -8.07 7.61
N ASN A 250 9.58 -9.04 7.59
CA ASN A 250 8.61 -9.23 6.53
C ASN A 250 7.21 -8.97 7.11
N ILE A 251 6.42 -8.16 6.42
CA ILE A 251 5.04 -7.86 6.80
C ILE A 251 4.15 -8.31 5.65
N GLY A 252 3.26 -9.26 5.93
CA GLY A 252 2.19 -9.67 5.02
C GLY A 252 0.82 -9.37 5.61
N SER A 253 -0.24 -9.48 4.80
CA SER A 253 -1.62 -9.43 5.29
C SER A 253 -2.42 -10.69 4.92
N SER A 254 -3.41 -11.06 5.72
CA SER A 254 -4.23 -12.25 5.52
C SER A 254 -5.66 -12.07 6.00
N ASP A 255 -6.57 -12.90 5.49
CA ASP A 255 -7.94 -13.04 5.99
C ASP A 255 -8.04 -14.07 7.13
N GLN A 256 -6.97 -14.81 7.38
CA GLN A 256 -6.89 -15.86 8.40
C GLN A 256 -6.11 -15.38 9.62
N ASP A 257 -6.60 -15.72 10.81
CA ASP A 257 -6.03 -15.39 12.12
C ASP A 257 -4.84 -16.30 12.50
N SER A 258 -4.02 -16.69 11.52
CA SER A 258 -2.96 -17.69 11.69
C SER A 258 -1.61 -17.24 11.16
N ILE A 259 -0.54 -17.66 11.85
CA ILE A 259 0.86 -17.49 11.41
C ILE A 259 1.20 -18.23 10.11
N THR A 260 0.36 -19.20 9.73
CA THR A 260 0.45 -19.97 8.48
C THR A 260 -0.59 -19.50 7.46
N GLY A 261 -1.29 -18.40 7.74
CA GLY A 261 -2.27 -17.83 6.84
C GLY A 261 -1.64 -17.52 5.48
N GLN A 262 -2.41 -17.65 4.41
CA GLN A 262 -1.95 -17.24 3.11
C GLN A 262 -1.76 -15.72 3.12
N GLU A 263 -0.50 -15.29 2.99
CA GLU A 263 -0.11 -13.89 2.96
C GLU A 263 -0.29 -13.32 1.55
N SER A 264 -0.98 -12.19 1.45
CA SER A 264 -0.86 -11.26 0.32
C SER A 264 0.10 -10.13 0.70
N GLN A 265 0.56 -9.36 -0.29
CA GLN A 265 1.18 -8.04 -0.10
C GLN A 265 2.34 -8.01 0.91
N ARG A 266 3.56 -8.28 0.42
CA ARG A 266 4.74 -8.37 1.28
C ARG A 266 5.57 -7.09 1.27
N VAL A 267 5.79 -6.53 2.44
CA VAL A 267 6.78 -5.47 2.69
C VAL A 267 8.00 -6.09 3.34
N TYR A 268 9.17 -5.71 2.84
CA TYR A 268 10.48 -6.12 3.35
C TYR A 268 11.19 -4.87 3.87
N ASP A 269 11.62 -4.89 5.13
CA ASP A 269 12.40 -3.81 5.72
C ASP A 269 13.31 -4.36 6.83
N ARG A 270 13.95 -3.48 7.60
CA ARG A 270 14.78 -3.79 8.75
C ARG A 270 14.41 -2.93 9.95
N ILE A 271 14.46 -3.51 11.15
CA ILE A 271 14.49 -2.78 12.41
C ILE A 271 15.90 -2.83 12.99
N ILE A 272 16.39 -1.69 13.47
CA ILE A 272 17.79 -1.51 13.86
C ILE A 272 17.85 -0.73 15.16
N ALA A 273 18.58 -1.24 16.14
CA ALA A 273 18.97 -0.48 17.32
C ALA A 273 20.45 -0.70 17.58
N TYR A 274 21.23 0.36 17.69
CA TYR A 274 22.65 0.29 18.03
C TYR A 274 22.95 1.33 19.11
N ASP A 275 23.60 0.87 20.18
CA ASP A 275 24.09 1.67 21.30
C ASP A 275 25.51 1.22 21.67
N TRP A 276 26.53 1.96 21.20
CA TRP A 276 27.95 1.65 21.45
C TRP A 276 28.86 2.86 21.30
N ASN A 277 29.70 3.21 22.28
CA ASN A 277 30.71 4.29 22.14
C ASN A 277 30.16 5.65 21.61
N ASN A 278 29.04 6.14 22.18
CA ASN A 278 28.29 7.32 21.70
C ASN A 278 27.67 7.15 20.28
N TYR A 279 27.63 5.92 19.76
CA TYR A 279 26.83 5.52 18.61
C TYR A 279 25.42 5.23 19.10
N LEU A 280 24.47 6.09 18.79
CA LEU A 280 23.04 5.85 19.06
C LEU A 280 22.27 5.92 17.74
N LEU A 281 21.73 4.77 17.33
CA LEU A 281 20.83 4.64 16.19
C LEU A 281 19.61 3.84 16.63
N ASN A 282 18.42 4.33 16.31
CA ASN A 282 17.18 3.60 16.49
C ASN A 282 16.28 3.77 15.26
N LYS A 283 15.95 2.66 14.62
CA LYS A 283 14.96 2.51 13.55
C LYS A 283 14.00 1.42 13.99
N ASP A 284 12.95 1.84 14.69
CA ASP A 284 11.87 1.00 15.20
C ASP A 284 10.60 1.07 14.35
N ARG A 285 10.59 1.95 13.33
CA ARG A 285 9.45 2.20 12.45
C ARG A 285 9.69 1.67 11.04
N VAL A 286 8.68 1.00 10.49
CA VAL A 286 8.63 0.42 9.15
C VAL A 286 7.46 1.03 8.38
N THR A 287 7.72 1.54 7.18
CA THR A 287 6.69 2.04 6.27
C THR A 287 6.04 0.87 5.54
N VAL A 288 4.70 0.81 5.53
CA VAL A 288 3.93 -0.25 4.85
C VAL A 288 3.28 0.29 3.58
N ASP A 289 2.59 1.44 3.70
CA ASP A 289 1.85 2.14 2.65
C ASP A 289 1.01 1.23 1.72
N GLN A 290 0.21 0.33 2.31
CA GLN A 290 -0.64 -0.61 1.57
C GLN A 290 -2.00 -0.84 2.24
N PHE A 291 -3.04 -1.09 1.43
CA PHE A 291 -4.31 -1.61 1.92
C PHE A 291 -4.11 -3.06 2.37
N CYS A 292 -4.42 -3.35 3.62
CA CYS A 292 -4.23 -4.67 4.20
C CYS A 292 -5.55 -5.39 4.43
N ARG A 293 -5.49 -6.72 4.35
CA ARG A 293 -6.53 -7.60 4.88
C ARG A 293 -6.59 -7.53 6.39
N ARG A 294 -7.62 -8.12 7.00
CA ARG A 294 -7.92 -7.97 8.44
C ARG A 294 -6.74 -8.30 9.35
N TYR A 295 -5.93 -9.30 9.03
CA TYR A 295 -4.81 -9.70 9.88
C TYR A 295 -3.48 -9.29 9.25
N LEU A 296 -2.61 -8.65 10.04
CA LEU A 296 -1.20 -8.47 9.68
C LEU A 296 -0.39 -9.63 10.23
N ILE A 297 0.49 -10.20 9.39
CA ILE A 297 1.45 -11.24 9.76
C ILE A 297 2.84 -10.63 9.66
N ILE A 298 3.47 -10.42 10.82
CA ILE A 298 4.81 -9.86 10.94
C ILE A 298 5.79 -10.99 11.24
N SER A 299 6.83 -11.15 10.43
CA SER A 299 7.91 -12.09 10.64
C SER A 299 9.22 -11.34 10.85
N ILE A 300 9.78 -11.39 12.05
CA ILE A 300 11.09 -10.86 12.40
C ILE A 300 12.09 -12.01 12.33
N LEU A 301 13.11 -11.88 11.48
CA LEU A 301 14.14 -12.91 11.31
C LEU A 301 15.18 -12.73 12.42
N ASN A 302 15.20 -13.68 13.36
CA ASN A 302 16.15 -13.74 14.47
C ASN A 302 17.50 -14.34 14.04
N GLU A 303 17.50 -15.20 13.00
CA GLU A 303 18.65 -15.98 12.58
C GLU A 303 19.22 -16.80 13.76
N ASP A 304 20.50 -16.63 14.10
CA ASP A 304 21.13 -17.30 15.25
C ASP A 304 21.01 -16.48 16.55
N SER A 305 20.38 -15.31 16.52
CA SER A 305 20.17 -14.47 17.70
C SER A 305 18.93 -14.91 18.50
N PRO A 306 18.86 -14.63 19.82
CA PRO A 306 17.62 -14.81 20.56
C PRO A 306 16.50 -13.89 20.03
N PRO A 307 15.22 -14.29 20.17
CA PRO A 307 14.07 -13.43 19.91
C PRO A 307 14.15 -12.10 20.67
N LEU A 308 13.68 -11.02 20.04
CA LEU A 308 13.55 -9.72 20.71
C LEU A 308 12.39 -9.74 21.73
N ASP A 309 12.57 -9.03 22.83
CA ASP A 309 11.53 -8.69 23.81
C ASP A 309 10.64 -7.58 23.26
N ILE A 310 9.57 -7.97 22.55
CA ILE A 310 8.60 -7.05 21.95
C ILE A 310 7.61 -6.58 23.01
N GLN A 311 7.70 -5.30 23.38
CA GLN A 311 6.83 -4.67 24.38
C GLN A 311 5.49 -4.24 23.78
N ALA A 312 5.51 -3.67 22.59
CA ALA A 312 4.31 -3.22 21.89
C ALA A 312 4.55 -3.11 20.38
N ILE A 313 3.48 -3.24 19.61
CA ILE A 313 3.46 -2.88 18.19
C ILE A 313 2.34 -1.87 17.99
N HIS A 314 2.72 -0.67 17.54
CA HIS A 314 1.78 0.39 17.21
C HIS A 314 1.52 0.37 15.70
N VAL A 315 0.26 0.21 15.32
CA VAL A 315 -0.17 0.19 13.93
C VAL A 315 -0.76 1.54 13.57
N TYR A 316 -0.23 2.19 12.53
CA TYR A 316 -0.73 3.47 12.04
C TYR A 316 -1.40 3.28 10.68
N GLY A 317 -2.65 3.71 10.57
CA GLY A 317 -3.39 3.61 9.31
C GLY A 317 -4.68 4.42 9.30
N ALA A 318 -5.38 4.36 8.18
CA ALA A 318 -6.68 5.01 8.03
C ALA A 318 -7.53 4.28 6.98
N ALA A 319 -8.85 4.43 7.10
CA ALA A 319 -9.77 4.04 6.04
C ALA A 319 -9.69 5.09 4.90
N PRO A 320 -9.85 4.70 3.63
CA PRO A 320 -9.96 5.66 2.55
C PRO A 320 -11.24 6.48 2.65
N ALA A 321 -11.27 7.56 1.88
CA ALA A 321 -12.46 8.38 1.68
C ALA A 321 -12.86 8.36 0.21
N PHE A 322 -14.13 8.65 -0.07
CA PHE A 322 -14.61 8.88 -1.43
C PHE A 322 -14.86 10.38 -1.64
N LEU A 323 -14.16 10.97 -2.61
CA LEU A 323 -14.46 12.31 -3.10
C LEU A 323 -15.65 12.23 -4.05
N ALA A 324 -16.70 13.00 -3.80
CA ALA A 324 -17.88 13.09 -4.66
C ALA A 324 -18.48 14.49 -4.63
N ASP A 325 -19.13 14.88 -5.74
CA ASP A 325 -19.94 16.11 -5.81
C ASP A 325 -21.39 15.79 -5.44
N LEU A 326 -21.71 15.92 -4.15
CA LEU A 326 -22.94 15.38 -3.58
C LEU A 326 -24.17 16.24 -3.92
N ALA A 327 -25.29 15.56 -4.13
CA ALA A 327 -26.63 16.16 -4.17
C ALA A 327 -27.41 15.76 -2.91
N ALA A 328 -28.26 16.63 -2.37
CA ALA A 328 -29.10 16.29 -1.23
C ALA A 328 -30.50 15.81 -1.71
N PRO A 329 -30.99 14.63 -1.30
CA PRO A 329 -30.31 13.59 -0.53
C PRO A 329 -29.37 12.73 -1.42
N SER A 330 -28.37 12.10 -0.80
CA SER A 330 -27.47 11.13 -1.43
C SER A 330 -27.43 9.82 -0.64
N ILE A 331 -27.12 8.72 -1.33
CA ILE A 331 -27.06 7.37 -0.77
C ILE A 331 -25.74 6.70 -1.18
N LEU A 332 -25.06 6.08 -0.22
CA LEU A 332 -23.88 5.24 -0.42
C LEU A 332 -24.31 3.77 -0.51
N TRP A 333 -24.00 3.11 -1.62
CA TRP A 333 -24.31 1.69 -1.88
C TRP A 333 -23.03 0.87 -1.86
N TYR A 334 -23.07 -0.33 -1.29
CA TYR A 334 -21.91 -1.23 -1.27
C TYR A 334 -22.29 -2.72 -1.17
N CYS A 335 -21.27 -3.59 -1.22
CA CYS A 335 -21.40 -5.04 -1.17
C CYS A 335 -22.12 -5.61 -2.41
N ASN A 336 -21.56 -5.31 -3.58
CA ASN A 336 -21.93 -5.89 -4.86
C ASN A 336 -20.73 -6.65 -5.44
N PRO A 337 -20.64 -7.98 -5.25
CA PRO A 337 -19.46 -8.76 -5.66
C PRO A 337 -19.24 -8.83 -7.18
N LEU A 338 -20.22 -8.41 -7.98
CA LEU A 338 -20.13 -8.36 -9.45
C LEU A 338 -19.80 -6.95 -9.97
N ALA A 339 -19.62 -5.97 -9.08
CA ALA A 339 -19.35 -4.59 -9.49
C ALA A 339 -17.95 -4.44 -10.08
N GLY A 340 -17.88 -3.85 -11.28
CA GLY A 340 -16.63 -3.39 -11.88
C GLY A 340 -16.19 -2.03 -11.33
N MET A 341 -14.89 -1.73 -11.43
CA MET A 341 -14.36 -0.41 -11.07
C MET A 341 -14.94 0.66 -12.01
N PRO A 342 -15.57 1.73 -11.49
CA PRO A 342 -16.09 2.80 -12.34
C PRO A 342 -14.97 3.67 -12.90
N SER A 343 -15.23 4.33 -14.02
CA SER A 343 -14.33 5.31 -14.63
C SER A 343 -15.08 6.62 -14.88
N TYR A 344 -14.94 7.57 -13.96
CA TYR A 344 -15.55 8.89 -14.07
C TYR A 344 -14.54 9.96 -14.51
N ASP A 345 -15.03 11.03 -15.12
CA ASP A 345 -14.22 12.21 -15.47
C ASP A 345 -13.62 12.90 -14.25
N LEU A 346 -14.25 12.75 -13.06
CA LEU A 346 -13.73 13.24 -11.78
C LEU A 346 -12.28 12.83 -11.53
N LYS A 347 -11.88 11.63 -11.99
CA LYS A 347 -10.50 11.13 -11.86
C LYS A 347 -9.45 12.08 -12.48
N GLN A 348 -9.82 12.81 -13.54
CA GLN A 348 -8.89 13.66 -14.28
C GLN A 348 -8.47 14.91 -13.51
N PHE A 349 -9.29 15.40 -12.58
CA PHE A 349 -9.05 16.65 -11.85
C PHE A 349 -9.17 16.52 -10.32
N ALA A 350 -9.44 15.32 -9.78
CA ALA A 350 -9.51 15.08 -8.34
C ALA A 350 -8.24 15.50 -7.56
N SER A 351 -7.07 15.47 -8.20
CA SER A 351 -5.80 15.94 -7.61
C SER A 351 -5.73 17.47 -7.47
N LEU A 352 -6.47 18.22 -8.30
CA LEU A 352 -6.51 19.68 -8.28
C LEU A 352 -7.44 20.23 -7.18
N ILE A 353 -8.29 19.38 -6.61
CA ILE A 353 -9.21 19.75 -5.54
C ILE A 353 -8.45 19.75 -4.20
N THR A 354 -8.47 20.90 -3.52
CA THR A 354 -7.87 21.06 -2.19
C THR A 354 -8.70 20.32 -1.14
N LYS A 355 -8.26 19.12 -0.79
CA LYS A 355 -9.02 18.16 0.04
C LYS A 355 -9.18 18.62 1.49
N SER A 356 -8.29 19.47 2.00
CA SER A 356 -8.33 20.00 3.37
C SER A 356 -9.54 20.88 3.65
N ASP A 357 -10.09 21.49 2.60
CA ASP A 357 -11.17 22.47 2.72
C ASP A 357 -12.54 21.79 2.54
N LEU A 358 -12.55 20.49 2.19
CA LEU A 358 -13.76 19.72 1.97
C LEU A 358 -14.36 19.23 3.28
N LYS A 359 -15.69 19.26 3.36
CA LYS A 359 -16.44 18.66 4.46
C LYS A 359 -16.23 17.14 4.45
N ALA A 360 -15.80 16.59 5.59
CA ALA A 360 -15.85 15.16 5.84
C ALA A 360 -17.29 14.75 6.18
N VAL A 361 -17.87 13.86 5.38
CA VAL A 361 -19.25 13.38 5.51
C VAL A 361 -19.22 11.97 6.06
N LYS A 362 -19.93 11.76 7.18
CA LYS A 362 -20.15 10.44 7.75
C LYS A 362 -21.53 9.95 7.32
N ALA A 363 -21.58 8.78 6.72
CA ALA A 363 -22.83 8.14 6.36
C ALA A 363 -23.59 7.68 7.63
N GLY A 364 -24.90 7.46 7.50
CA GLY A 364 -25.72 6.86 8.55
C GLY A 364 -25.35 5.39 8.83
N GLY A 365 -26.17 4.73 9.67
CA GLY A 365 -26.03 3.31 9.94
C GLY A 365 -26.30 2.44 8.70
N GLN A 366 -25.64 1.30 8.59
CA GLN A 366 -25.88 0.32 7.52
C GLN A 366 -27.35 -0.12 7.49
N GLN A 367 -27.93 -0.12 6.30
CA GLN A 367 -29.26 -0.66 6.02
C GLN A 367 -29.18 -1.75 4.95
N ILE A 368 -30.05 -2.76 5.08
CA ILE A 368 -30.20 -3.81 4.06
C ILE A 368 -31.10 -3.27 2.97
N ASN A 369 -30.66 -3.39 1.71
CA ASN A 369 -31.49 -3.07 0.57
C ASN A 369 -32.64 -4.10 0.44
N PRO A 370 -33.92 -3.68 0.59
CA PRO A 370 -35.06 -4.60 0.49
C PRO A 370 -35.20 -5.23 -0.90
N ASP A 371 -34.68 -4.58 -1.95
CA ASP A 371 -34.75 -5.04 -3.33
C ASP A 371 -33.54 -5.91 -3.75
N TYR A 372 -32.65 -6.23 -2.79
CA TYR A 372 -31.43 -6.99 -3.09
C TYR A 372 -31.73 -8.39 -3.63
N LYS A 373 -31.12 -8.72 -4.76
CA LYS A 373 -31.12 -10.03 -5.40
C LYS A 373 -29.71 -10.59 -5.40
N ALA A 374 -29.48 -11.58 -4.54
CA ALA A 374 -28.20 -12.26 -4.48
C ALA A 374 -27.80 -12.83 -5.86
N PRO A 375 -26.53 -12.71 -6.27
CA PRO A 375 -26.04 -13.30 -7.51
C PRO A 375 -26.36 -14.79 -7.61
N VAL A 376 -26.90 -15.21 -8.75
CA VAL A 376 -27.13 -16.64 -9.02
C VAL A 376 -25.78 -17.29 -9.32
N VAL A 377 -25.21 -17.99 -8.33
CA VAL A 377 -24.00 -18.79 -8.53
C VAL A 377 -24.35 -20.00 -9.42
N PRO A 378 -23.71 -20.17 -10.60
CA PRO A 378 -23.99 -21.30 -11.48
C PRO A 378 -23.77 -22.65 -10.77
N TRP A 379 -24.59 -23.65 -11.11
CA TRP A 379 -24.52 -24.97 -10.47
C TRP A 379 -23.12 -25.62 -10.57
N THR A 380 -22.40 -25.37 -11.66
CA THR A 380 -21.03 -25.86 -11.89
C THR A 380 -20.02 -25.25 -10.93
N GLU A 381 -20.15 -23.96 -10.60
CA GLU A 381 -19.29 -23.30 -9.60
C GLU A 381 -19.64 -23.72 -8.17
N ARG A 382 -20.93 -23.95 -7.91
CA ARG A 382 -21.40 -24.49 -6.64
C ARG A 382 -20.90 -25.92 -6.38
N ASN A 383 -20.68 -26.71 -7.44
CA ASN A 383 -20.26 -28.10 -7.37
C ASN A 383 -18.92 -28.36 -8.08
N LYS A 384 -17.91 -27.51 -7.86
CA LYS A 384 -16.56 -27.66 -8.47
C LYS A 384 -15.99 -29.07 -8.28
N TRP A 385 -16.23 -29.70 -7.14
CA TRP A 385 -15.78 -31.07 -6.85
C TRP A 385 -16.33 -32.13 -7.82
N LEU A 386 -17.53 -31.93 -8.39
CA LEU A 386 -18.09 -32.85 -9.39
C LEU A 386 -17.33 -32.74 -10.72
N LEU A 387 -16.89 -31.53 -11.07
CA LEU A 387 -16.04 -31.32 -12.24
C LEU A 387 -14.68 -32.00 -12.02
N ASP A 388 -14.07 -31.82 -10.85
CA ASP A 388 -12.82 -32.49 -10.49
C ASP A 388 -12.97 -34.02 -10.53
N ALA A 389 -14.05 -34.55 -9.96
CA ALA A 389 -14.37 -35.98 -10.00
C ALA A 389 -14.54 -36.50 -11.44
N ALA A 390 -15.23 -35.74 -12.31
CA ALA A 390 -15.39 -36.09 -13.72
C ALA A 390 -14.05 -36.10 -14.47
N ILE A 391 -13.17 -35.14 -14.19
CA ILE A 391 -11.80 -35.08 -14.74
C ILE A 391 -10.99 -36.29 -14.28
N VAL A 392 -11.02 -36.63 -12.99
CA VAL A 392 -10.33 -37.81 -12.45
C VAL A 392 -10.85 -39.10 -13.08
N LEU A 393 -12.17 -39.25 -13.24
CA LEU A 393 -12.77 -40.41 -13.91
C LEU A 393 -12.36 -40.51 -15.38
N ALA A 394 -12.36 -39.40 -16.12
CA ALA A 394 -11.91 -39.37 -17.51
C ALA A 394 -10.43 -39.76 -17.63
N ALA A 395 -9.56 -39.19 -16.79
CA ALA A 395 -8.14 -39.52 -16.73
C ALA A 395 -7.91 -41.01 -16.39
N GLY A 396 -8.63 -41.55 -15.40
CA GLY A 396 -8.59 -42.97 -15.05
C GLY A 396 -9.04 -43.87 -16.22
N GLY A 397 -10.08 -43.46 -16.94
CA GLY A 397 -10.54 -44.15 -18.16
C GLY A 397 -9.47 -44.20 -19.25
N PHE A 398 -8.76 -43.10 -19.51
CA PHE A 398 -7.64 -43.08 -20.45
C PHE A 398 -6.50 -43.99 -20.02
N VAL A 399 -6.13 -43.99 -18.73
CA VAL A 399 -5.10 -44.91 -18.20
C VAL A 399 -5.49 -46.37 -18.43
N LEU A 400 -6.74 -46.75 -18.18
CA LEU A 400 -7.23 -48.11 -18.42
C LEU A 400 -7.18 -48.49 -19.90
N ILE A 401 -7.54 -47.58 -20.80
CA ILE A 401 -7.45 -47.81 -22.25
C ILE A 401 -5.98 -48.01 -22.68
N ILE A 402 -5.07 -47.16 -22.20
CA ILE A 402 -3.64 -47.26 -22.48
C ILE A 402 -3.10 -48.59 -21.97
N GLN A 403 -3.38 -48.97 -20.71
CA GLN A 403 -2.95 -50.24 -20.14
C GLN A 403 -3.47 -51.44 -20.93
N ARG A 404 -4.74 -51.42 -21.36
CA ARG A 404 -5.32 -52.48 -22.21
C ARG A 404 -4.61 -52.58 -23.55
N LYS A 405 -4.33 -51.44 -24.20
CA LYS A 405 -3.59 -51.40 -25.48
C LYS A 405 -2.15 -51.88 -25.31
N PHE A 406 -1.49 -51.53 -24.21
CA PHE A 406 -0.13 -51.98 -23.91
C PHE A 406 -0.06 -53.50 -23.72
N LYS A 407 -1.01 -54.07 -22.96
CA LYS A 407 -1.14 -55.53 -22.79
C LYS A 407 -1.40 -56.27 -24.12
N GLN A 408 -2.21 -55.70 -25.00
CA GLN A 408 -2.47 -56.27 -26.33
C GLN A 408 -1.23 -56.22 -27.24
N LEU A 409 -0.38 -55.18 -27.11
CA LEU A 409 0.86 -55.05 -27.86
C LEU A 409 1.95 -55.98 -27.32
N SER A 410 2.00 -56.22 -26.00
CA SER A 410 2.96 -57.17 -25.41
C SER A 410 2.60 -58.63 -25.73
N SER A 411 1.32 -59.01 -25.76
CA SER A 411 0.91 -60.39 -26.10
C SER A 411 1.06 -60.73 -27.59
N ARG A 412 1.36 -59.75 -28.44
CA ARG A 412 1.53 -59.94 -29.89
C ARG A 412 3.00 -60.08 -30.31
N LYS A 413 3.93 -59.98 -29.35
CA LYS A 413 5.38 -60.19 -29.57
C LYS A 413 5.84 -61.64 -29.33
N ASP A 414 4.97 -62.52 -28.83
CA ASP A 414 5.28 -63.93 -28.56
C ASP A 414 4.70 -64.89 -29.62
N VAL A 415 4.57 -64.44 -30.88
CA VAL A 415 4.19 -65.28 -32.04
C VAL A 415 5.24 -65.17 -33.13
#